data_AF-A0A2E8A4K1-F1
#
_entry.id   AF-A0A2E8A4K1-F1
#
_cell.length_a   1.000
_cell.length_b   1.000
_cell.length_c   1.000
_cell.angle_alpha   90.00
_cell.angle_beta   90.00
_cell.angle_gamma   90.00
#
_symmetry.space_group_name_H-M   'P 1'
#
loop_
_entity.id
_entity.type
_entity.pdbx_description
1 polymer ?
#
loop_
_entity_poly.entity_id
_entity_poly.type
_entity_poly.pdbx_seq_one_letter_code
_entity_poly.pdbx_strand_id
1 'polypeptide(L)'
;MKGAARTVSGKSTSLRLDFIYENDIALGRLLDYLENTSDPRRPSQKLIKNTVVIFTSDNGAEVKEKSATGPFRSNKGSCYEGGHRVPFLISWPDGKIGNGDPFNEGKVSNQLIGLQDLFATFSRILGVSLPNLREGLKGGEDSINIFPAFRGKKLVNRPMFFNDHKESNDGAASAMRMDDPKVGKRIFKGKWKIFFDASLLRSGTANPVQLYELSDDPMEKNNRLKEPELKLLTNHLVKLALLHRNIGGHRFIEFASNKSVPIDWTQPLAVPSPITMFVSSKGGNSQRDKEGLGVVGSGSTRVETGEALAIRFPMDAIIESVGLAVGRHGICGGSIRMGIRSPLAIYCTDADNDSKNQQGLISDLGILKKGEMLILDPKPHFGVESPGSWKLQSVVVRPIQ
;
A
#
# COMPACT_ATOMS: atom_id res chain seq x y z
N MET A 1 -10.11 4.60 -44.88
CA MET A 1 -11.02 5.21 -45.89
C MET A 1 -11.53 6.54 -45.36
N LYS A 2 -11.29 7.66 -46.07
CA LYS A 2 -11.82 8.98 -45.66
C LYS A 2 -13.32 9.06 -45.93
N GLY A 3 -14.11 9.43 -44.93
CA GLY A 3 -15.56 9.57 -45.00
C GLY A 3 -16.32 8.25 -45.05
N ALA A 4 -15.77 7.17 -44.49
CA ALA A 4 -16.43 5.86 -44.45
C ALA A 4 -17.25 5.65 -43.17
N ALA A 5 -16.82 6.21 -42.05
CA ALA A 5 -17.52 6.06 -40.79
C ALA A 5 -18.90 6.75 -40.81
N ARG A 6 -19.88 6.11 -40.18
CA ARG A 6 -21.26 6.58 -40.07
C ARG A 6 -21.74 6.46 -38.63
N THR A 7 -22.58 7.38 -38.19
CA THR A 7 -23.34 7.19 -36.94
C THR A 7 -24.34 6.05 -37.10
N VAL A 8 -24.91 5.56 -35.99
CA VAL A 8 -26.01 4.57 -36.03
C VAL A 8 -27.18 5.05 -36.90
N SER A 9 -27.44 6.36 -36.92
CA SER A 9 -28.44 7.01 -37.77
C SER A 9 -28.01 7.25 -39.23
N GLY A 10 -26.86 6.72 -39.65
CA GLY A 10 -26.36 6.81 -41.03
C GLY A 10 -25.74 8.15 -41.43
N LYS A 11 -25.47 9.06 -40.49
CA LYS A 11 -24.84 10.36 -40.79
C LYS A 11 -23.33 10.22 -40.96
N SER A 12 -22.74 11.00 -41.86
CA SER A 12 -21.28 11.09 -41.99
C SER A 12 -20.64 11.61 -40.70
N THR A 13 -19.41 11.17 -40.47
CA THR A 13 -18.67 11.47 -39.23
C THR A 13 -17.35 12.20 -39.53
N SER A 14 -16.62 12.58 -38.47
CA SER A 14 -15.32 13.24 -38.61
C SER A 14 -14.21 12.27 -39.06
N LEU A 15 -13.10 12.82 -39.56
CA LEU A 15 -11.89 12.04 -39.90
C LEU A 15 -11.38 11.22 -38.70
N ARG A 16 -11.53 11.75 -37.48
CA ARG A 16 -11.16 11.06 -36.25
C ARG A 16 -12.00 9.80 -36.02
N LEU A 17 -13.27 9.81 -36.45
CA LEU A 17 -14.17 8.65 -36.39
C LEU A 17 -13.90 7.67 -37.54
N ASP A 18 -13.40 8.13 -38.69
CA ASP A 18 -12.89 7.22 -39.74
C ASP A 18 -11.72 6.37 -39.22
N PHE A 19 -10.80 6.95 -38.43
CA PHE A 19 -9.72 6.18 -37.80
C PHE A 19 -10.22 5.16 -36.78
N ILE A 20 -11.29 5.48 -36.02
CA ILE A 20 -11.91 4.49 -35.12
C ILE A 20 -12.52 3.36 -35.93
N TYR A 21 -13.23 3.67 -37.02
CA TYR A 21 -13.81 2.68 -37.90
C TYR A 21 -12.75 1.78 -38.55
N GLU A 22 -11.66 2.37 -39.04
CA GLU A 22 -10.54 1.59 -39.58
C GLU A 22 -9.91 0.66 -38.54
N ASN A 23 -9.77 1.13 -37.30
CA ASN A 23 -9.29 0.29 -36.19
C ASN A 23 -10.24 -0.86 -35.86
N ASP A 24 -11.56 -0.62 -35.91
CA ASP A 24 -12.58 -1.66 -35.74
C ASP A 24 -12.50 -2.74 -36.84
N ILE A 25 -12.36 -2.33 -38.10
CA ILE A 25 -12.13 -3.25 -39.23
C ILE A 25 -10.83 -4.04 -39.05
N ALA A 26 -9.75 -3.40 -38.58
CA ALA A 26 -8.47 -4.06 -38.33
C ALA A 26 -8.59 -5.11 -37.20
N LEU A 27 -9.32 -4.79 -36.13
CA LEU A 27 -9.63 -5.74 -35.06
C LEU A 27 -10.45 -6.93 -35.59
N GLY A 28 -11.48 -6.68 -36.39
CA GLY A 28 -12.28 -7.72 -37.03
C GLY A 28 -11.43 -8.69 -37.85
N ARG A 29 -10.52 -8.16 -38.68
CA ARG A 29 -9.57 -8.99 -39.46
C ARG A 29 -8.63 -9.81 -38.59
N LEU A 30 -8.18 -9.28 -37.45
CA LEU A 30 -7.38 -10.04 -36.50
C LEU A 30 -8.19 -11.18 -35.88
N LEU A 31 -9.45 -10.94 -35.51
CA LEU A 31 -10.35 -11.96 -34.99
C LEU A 31 -10.62 -13.05 -36.04
N ASP A 32 -10.93 -12.67 -37.28
CA ASP A 32 -11.12 -13.60 -38.41
C ASP A 32 -9.89 -14.50 -38.59
N TYR A 33 -8.69 -13.93 -38.51
CA TYR A 33 -7.45 -14.70 -38.59
C TYR A 33 -7.34 -15.71 -37.43
N LEU A 34 -7.60 -15.30 -36.19
CA LEU A 34 -7.52 -16.18 -35.03
C LEU A 34 -8.57 -17.31 -35.07
N GLU A 35 -9.76 -17.02 -35.59
CA GLU A 35 -10.87 -17.97 -35.72
C GLU A 35 -10.63 -18.99 -36.83
N ASN A 36 -10.01 -18.58 -37.94
CA ASN A 36 -9.82 -19.44 -39.10
C ASN A 36 -8.47 -20.18 -39.10
N THR A 37 -7.48 -19.72 -38.32
CA THR A 37 -6.15 -20.34 -38.26
C THR A 37 -6.08 -21.47 -37.24
N SER A 38 -5.60 -22.64 -37.65
CA SER A 38 -5.34 -23.77 -36.75
C SER A 38 -4.17 -23.49 -35.81
N ASP A 39 -4.29 -23.86 -34.54
CA ASP A 39 -3.21 -23.70 -33.57
C ASP A 39 -2.14 -24.80 -33.78
N PRO A 40 -0.89 -24.45 -34.16
CA PRO A 40 0.16 -25.46 -34.39
C PRO A 40 0.54 -26.23 -33.12
N ARG A 41 0.22 -25.69 -31.93
CA ARG A 41 0.43 -26.34 -30.63
C ARG A 41 -0.74 -27.26 -30.26
N ARG A 42 -1.91 -27.07 -30.89
CA ARG A 42 -3.16 -27.81 -30.62
C ARG A 42 -3.89 -28.11 -31.94
N PRO A 43 -3.44 -29.11 -32.72
CA PRO A 43 -3.84 -29.30 -34.11
C PRO A 43 -5.35 -29.46 -34.37
N SER A 44 -6.13 -29.86 -33.36
CA SER A 44 -7.59 -29.99 -33.44
C SER A 44 -8.36 -28.71 -33.08
N GLN A 45 -7.68 -27.61 -32.78
CA GLN A 45 -8.29 -26.36 -32.32
C GLN A 45 -7.79 -25.15 -33.09
N LYS A 46 -8.63 -24.12 -33.16
CA LYS A 46 -8.28 -22.81 -33.75
C LYS A 46 -7.53 -21.95 -32.74
N LEU A 47 -6.70 -21.02 -33.22
CA LEU A 47 -5.90 -20.12 -32.38
C LEU A 47 -6.76 -19.33 -31.39
N ILE A 48 -7.96 -18.91 -31.80
CA ILE A 48 -8.88 -18.13 -30.95
C ILE A 48 -9.20 -18.82 -29.62
N LYS A 49 -9.26 -20.17 -29.59
CA LYS A 49 -9.62 -20.91 -28.36
C LYS A 49 -8.64 -20.64 -27.22
N ASN A 50 -7.32 -20.59 -27.52
CA ASN A 50 -6.27 -20.37 -26.51
C ASN A 50 -5.82 -18.92 -26.38
N THR A 51 -6.40 -18.01 -27.16
CA THR A 51 -5.91 -16.63 -27.22
C THR A 51 -6.75 -15.77 -26.30
N VAL A 52 -6.08 -15.01 -25.42
CA VAL A 52 -6.72 -13.92 -24.67
C VAL A 52 -6.69 -12.68 -25.55
N VAL A 53 -7.87 -12.20 -25.97
CA VAL A 53 -8.02 -10.95 -26.71
C VAL A 53 -8.50 -9.89 -25.74
N ILE A 54 -7.75 -8.79 -25.62
CA ILE A 54 -8.13 -7.61 -24.83
C ILE A 54 -8.15 -6.40 -25.75
N PHE A 55 -9.27 -5.68 -25.78
CA PHE A 55 -9.40 -4.40 -26.46
C PHE A 55 -9.57 -3.29 -25.42
N THR A 56 -8.65 -2.32 -25.42
CA THR A 56 -8.65 -1.21 -24.45
C THR A 56 -7.90 0.01 -25.00
N SER A 57 -7.79 1.07 -24.21
CA SER A 57 -7.03 2.29 -24.52
C SER A 57 -6.05 2.58 -23.37
N ASP A 58 -4.95 3.28 -23.65
CA ASP A 58 -3.94 3.67 -22.66
C ASP A 58 -4.42 4.77 -21.70
N ASN A 59 -5.23 5.69 -22.23
CA ASN A 59 -5.82 6.84 -21.54
C ASN A 59 -7.15 7.25 -22.17
N GLY A 60 -7.83 8.22 -21.54
CA GLY A 60 -8.98 8.89 -22.12
C GLY A 60 -8.64 9.66 -23.41
N ALA A 61 -9.65 10.10 -24.16
CA ALA A 61 -9.43 10.77 -25.44
C ALA A 61 -8.73 12.12 -25.27
N GLU A 62 -7.87 12.52 -26.21
CA GLU A 62 -7.22 13.84 -26.20
C GLU A 62 -8.20 14.96 -26.55
N VAL A 63 -9.11 14.68 -27.48
CA VAL A 63 -10.11 15.63 -27.99
C VAL A 63 -11.16 16.00 -26.93
N LYS A 64 -11.72 17.20 -27.01
CA LYS A 64 -12.62 17.74 -25.96
C LYS A 64 -14.08 17.37 -26.14
N GLU A 65 -14.47 16.85 -27.30
CA GLU A 65 -15.84 16.44 -27.59
C GLU A 65 -16.25 15.30 -26.65
N LYS A 66 -17.39 15.47 -25.96
CA LYS A 66 -17.91 14.47 -25.03
C LYS A 66 -18.37 13.19 -25.70
N SER A 67 -18.53 13.17 -27.02
CA SER A 67 -18.68 11.93 -27.78
C SER A 67 -17.46 11.00 -27.66
N ALA A 68 -16.26 11.52 -27.34
CA ALA A 68 -15.03 10.75 -27.24
C ALA A 68 -14.71 10.26 -25.82
N THR A 69 -15.18 10.97 -24.79
CA THR A 69 -14.96 10.63 -23.37
C THR A 69 -16.24 10.23 -22.64
N GLY A 70 -17.39 10.18 -23.31
CA GLY A 70 -18.69 9.89 -22.69
C GLY A 70 -19.15 11.00 -21.73
N PRO A 71 -20.06 10.70 -20.79
CA PRO A 71 -20.54 11.66 -19.79
C PRO A 71 -19.52 11.87 -18.65
N PHE A 72 -18.22 11.85 -18.95
CA PHE A 72 -17.15 11.98 -17.97
C PHE A 72 -16.45 13.34 -18.08
N ARG A 73 -15.98 13.87 -16.94
CA ARG A 73 -15.29 15.17 -16.89
C ARG A 73 -13.87 15.07 -17.40
N SER A 74 -13.40 16.16 -18.02
CA SER A 74 -12.06 16.27 -18.59
C SER A 74 -11.77 15.24 -19.71
N ASN A 75 -10.50 15.11 -20.07
CA ASN A 75 -9.93 14.36 -21.20
C ASN A 75 -8.50 13.92 -20.83
N LYS A 76 -7.78 13.28 -21.77
CA LYS A 76 -6.40 12.76 -21.61
C LYS A 76 -5.52 13.63 -20.70
N GLY A 77 -4.77 12.96 -19.83
CA GLY A 77 -3.80 13.57 -18.93
C GLY A 77 -4.39 14.16 -17.65
N SER A 78 -5.69 13.96 -17.41
CA SER A 78 -6.37 14.47 -16.22
C SER A 78 -6.74 13.35 -15.24
N CYS A 79 -6.77 13.66 -13.94
CA CYS A 79 -7.22 12.71 -12.90
C CYS A 79 -8.75 12.56 -12.80
N TYR A 80 -9.55 13.43 -13.46
CA TYR A 80 -11.00 13.25 -13.64
C TYR A 80 -11.32 12.04 -14.51
N GLU A 81 -12.55 11.52 -14.43
CA GLU A 81 -12.95 10.25 -15.06
C GLU A 81 -12.62 10.19 -16.56
N GLY A 82 -12.82 11.28 -17.31
CA GLY A 82 -12.58 11.32 -18.75
C GLY A 82 -11.10 11.27 -19.16
N GLY A 83 -10.17 11.38 -18.21
CA GLY A 83 -8.73 11.31 -18.48
C GLY A 83 -8.15 9.89 -18.45
N HIS A 84 -8.78 8.97 -17.72
CA HIS A 84 -8.25 7.62 -17.49
C HIS A 84 -9.28 6.49 -17.64
N ARG A 85 -10.59 6.79 -17.61
CA ARG A 85 -11.62 5.77 -17.82
C ARG A 85 -11.70 5.40 -19.29
N VAL A 86 -11.34 4.16 -19.59
CA VAL A 86 -11.18 3.63 -20.95
C VAL A 86 -12.12 2.45 -21.19
N PRO A 87 -12.45 2.12 -22.46
CA PRO A 87 -13.09 0.85 -22.78
C PRO A 87 -12.18 -0.31 -22.37
N PHE A 88 -12.79 -1.41 -21.93
CA PHE A 88 -12.07 -2.66 -21.65
C PHE A 88 -12.98 -3.83 -22.01
N LEU A 89 -12.66 -4.51 -23.11
CA LEU A 89 -13.33 -5.73 -23.56
C LEU A 89 -12.32 -6.88 -23.50
N ILE A 90 -12.77 -8.05 -23.08
CA ILE A 90 -11.94 -9.25 -23.00
C ILE A 90 -12.70 -10.48 -23.49
N SER A 91 -12.03 -11.31 -24.28
CA SER A 91 -12.51 -12.63 -24.73
C SER A 91 -11.40 -13.66 -24.60
N TRP A 92 -11.73 -14.82 -24.05
CA TRP A 92 -10.88 -16.00 -23.97
C TRP A 92 -11.76 -17.26 -23.78
N PRO A 93 -12.04 -18.01 -24.87
CA PRO A 93 -12.94 -19.16 -24.84
C PRO A 93 -12.50 -20.26 -23.87
N ASP A 94 -11.25 -20.70 -23.91
CA ASP A 94 -10.77 -21.77 -23.01
C ASP A 94 -10.64 -21.29 -21.55
N GLY A 95 -10.45 -19.98 -21.35
CA GLY A 95 -10.52 -19.33 -20.04
C GLY A 95 -11.93 -19.19 -19.48
N LYS A 96 -12.96 -19.57 -20.25
CA LYS A 96 -14.38 -19.37 -19.93
C LYS A 96 -14.75 -17.89 -19.74
N ILE A 97 -14.17 -17.01 -20.55
CA ILE A 97 -14.40 -15.55 -20.52
C ILE A 97 -14.92 -15.14 -21.89
N GLY A 98 -16.24 -15.17 -22.08
CA GLY A 98 -16.82 -15.07 -23.42
C GLY A 98 -16.47 -16.31 -24.27
N ASN A 99 -17.34 -16.65 -25.21
CA ASN A 99 -17.12 -17.78 -26.13
C ASN A 99 -16.59 -17.33 -27.49
N GLY A 100 -16.38 -16.01 -27.68
CA GLY A 100 -15.96 -15.42 -28.95
C GLY A 100 -17.07 -15.35 -29.99
N ASP A 101 -18.31 -15.71 -29.64
CA ASP A 101 -19.43 -15.70 -30.57
C ASP A 101 -20.12 -14.32 -30.53
N PRO A 102 -20.15 -13.57 -31.64
CA PRO A 102 -20.79 -12.25 -31.70
C PRO A 102 -22.32 -12.30 -31.49
N PHE A 103 -22.94 -13.47 -31.62
CA PHE A 103 -24.37 -13.66 -31.42
C PHE A 103 -24.75 -14.03 -29.98
N ASN A 104 -23.76 -14.23 -29.10
CA ASN A 104 -23.99 -14.48 -27.69
C ASN A 104 -23.80 -13.21 -26.86
N GLU A 105 -24.75 -12.94 -25.96
CA GLU A 105 -24.65 -11.78 -25.07
C GLU A 105 -23.42 -11.90 -24.16
N GLY A 106 -22.55 -10.88 -24.21
CA GLY A 106 -21.42 -10.74 -23.30
C GLY A 106 -21.88 -10.49 -21.86
N LYS A 107 -20.96 -10.61 -20.90
CA LYS A 107 -21.20 -10.26 -19.49
C LYS A 107 -20.57 -8.93 -19.16
N VAL A 108 -21.30 -8.10 -18.40
CA VAL A 108 -20.78 -6.84 -17.85
C VAL A 108 -20.30 -7.07 -16.42
N SER A 109 -19.09 -6.59 -16.12
CA SER A 109 -18.52 -6.57 -14.77
C SER A 109 -18.31 -5.13 -14.32
N ASN A 110 -18.91 -4.77 -13.18
CA ASN A 110 -18.76 -3.45 -12.58
C ASN A 110 -17.59 -3.37 -11.57
N GLN A 111 -16.68 -4.36 -11.59
CA GLN A 111 -15.54 -4.39 -10.68
C GLN A 111 -14.54 -3.28 -11.03
N LEU A 112 -14.01 -2.60 -10.00
CA LEU A 112 -12.98 -1.59 -10.16
C LEU A 112 -11.62 -2.25 -10.49
N ILE A 113 -11.18 -2.10 -11.73
CA ILE A 113 -9.91 -2.61 -12.25
C ILE A 113 -9.09 -1.48 -12.89
N GLY A 114 -7.80 -1.71 -13.10
CA GLY A 114 -6.93 -0.85 -13.88
C GLY A 114 -5.96 -1.64 -14.73
N LEU A 115 -5.35 -0.99 -15.73
CA LEU A 115 -4.43 -1.65 -16.66
C LEU A 115 -3.21 -2.26 -15.96
N GLN A 116 -2.78 -1.68 -14.84
CA GLN A 116 -1.68 -2.21 -14.04
C GLN A 116 -1.95 -3.62 -13.50
N ASP A 117 -3.22 -4.03 -13.35
CA ASP A 117 -3.60 -5.37 -12.88
C ASP A 117 -3.30 -6.49 -13.88
N LEU A 118 -3.11 -6.14 -15.15
CA LEU A 118 -2.79 -7.12 -16.18
C LEU A 118 -1.50 -7.87 -15.87
N PHE A 119 -0.54 -7.23 -15.18
CA PHE A 119 0.72 -7.85 -14.81
C PHE A 119 0.54 -9.08 -13.88
N ALA A 120 -0.10 -8.89 -12.72
CA ALA A 120 -0.42 -9.97 -11.77
C ALA A 120 -1.41 -10.99 -12.36
N THR A 121 -2.32 -10.53 -13.21
CA THR A 121 -3.30 -11.39 -13.88
C THR A 121 -2.62 -12.32 -14.89
N PHE A 122 -1.71 -11.82 -15.72
CA PHE A 122 -0.95 -12.65 -16.66
C PHE A 122 0.03 -13.56 -15.95
N SER A 123 0.72 -13.09 -14.91
CA SER A 123 1.51 -13.95 -14.02
C SER A 123 0.68 -15.14 -13.52
N ARG A 124 -0.55 -14.89 -13.05
CA ARG A 124 -1.46 -15.95 -12.59
C ARG A 124 -1.90 -16.91 -13.71
N ILE A 125 -2.18 -16.41 -14.90
CA ILE A 125 -2.61 -17.19 -16.07
C ILE A 125 -1.47 -18.07 -16.57
N LEU A 126 -0.25 -17.53 -16.65
CA LEU A 126 0.94 -18.22 -17.12
C LEU A 126 1.56 -19.15 -16.08
N GLY A 127 1.13 -19.08 -14.81
CA GLY A 127 1.71 -19.87 -13.72
C GLY A 127 3.10 -19.40 -13.29
N VAL A 128 3.45 -18.14 -13.59
CA VAL A 128 4.74 -17.53 -13.22
C VAL A 128 4.55 -16.73 -11.93
N SER A 129 5.36 -16.98 -10.91
CA SER A 129 5.29 -16.23 -9.65
C SER A 129 5.73 -14.78 -9.82
N LEU A 130 5.04 -13.85 -9.16
CA LEU A 130 5.50 -12.47 -9.00
C LEU A 130 6.73 -12.40 -8.07
N PRO A 131 7.55 -11.35 -8.17
CA PRO A 131 8.64 -11.09 -7.23
C PRO A 131 8.15 -11.13 -5.77
N ASN A 132 8.90 -11.80 -4.90
CA ASN A 132 8.60 -11.80 -3.48
C ASN A 132 8.96 -10.45 -2.85
N LEU A 133 7.98 -9.56 -2.78
CA LEU A 133 8.15 -8.22 -2.21
C LEU A 133 8.58 -8.25 -0.73
N ARG A 134 8.31 -9.36 0.00
CA ARG A 134 8.75 -9.52 1.40
C ARG A 134 10.26 -9.75 1.53
N GLU A 135 10.89 -10.22 0.47
CA GLU A 135 12.35 -10.41 0.37
C GLU A 135 13.05 -9.18 -0.21
N GLY A 136 12.32 -8.07 -0.42
CA GLY A 136 12.87 -6.84 -0.99
C GLY A 136 12.98 -6.85 -2.52
N LEU A 137 12.49 -7.91 -3.19
CA LEU A 137 12.36 -7.94 -4.64
C LEU A 137 11.31 -6.92 -5.11
N LYS A 138 11.47 -6.42 -6.35
CA LYS A 138 10.65 -5.34 -6.92
C LYS A 138 9.95 -5.79 -8.20
N GLY A 139 8.81 -5.18 -8.49
CA GLY A 139 8.01 -5.40 -9.70
C GLY A 139 6.58 -5.85 -9.42
N GLY A 140 5.61 -5.15 -10.02
CA GLY A 140 4.19 -5.49 -9.92
C GLY A 140 3.55 -5.08 -8.60
N GLU A 141 4.17 -4.19 -7.84
CA GLU A 141 3.72 -3.71 -6.51
C GLU A 141 2.34 -3.07 -6.56
N ASP A 142 1.92 -2.60 -7.74
CA ASP A 142 0.62 -1.99 -7.99
C ASP A 142 -0.45 -2.88 -8.62
N SER A 143 -0.11 -4.14 -8.86
CA SER A 143 -0.93 -5.09 -9.61
C SER A 143 -1.61 -6.12 -8.72
N ILE A 144 -2.91 -6.35 -8.92
CA ILE A 144 -3.61 -7.50 -8.33
C ILE A 144 -4.15 -8.42 -9.42
N ASN A 145 -4.30 -9.70 -9.09
CA ASN A 145 -4.94 -10.66 -9.97
C ASN A 145 -6.45 -10.39 -10.09
N ILE A 146 -6.88 -9.88 -11.25
CA ILE A 146 -8.28 -9.60 -11.57
C ILE A 146 -8.96 -10.71 -12.40
N PHE A 147 -8.28 -11.84 -12.64
CA PHE A 147 -8.86 -13.00 -13.33
C PHE A 147 -10.22 -13.47 -12.74
N PRO A 148 -10.48 -13.40 -11.42
CA PRO A 148 -11.82 -13.67 -10.88
C PRO A 148 -12.90 -12.75 -11.44
N ALA A 149 -12.61 -11.46 -11.66
CA ALA A 149 -13.56 -10.49 -12.19
C ALA A 149 -13.96 -10.80 -13.63
N PHE A 150 -13.03 -11.31 -14.44
CA PHE A 150 -13.32 -11.76 -15.82
C PHE A 150 -14.33 -12.91 -15.85
N ARG A 151 -14.46 -13.66 -14.75
CA ARG A 151 -15.42 -14.77 -14.58
C ARG A 151 -16.64 -14.37 -13.75
N GLY A 152 -16.91 -13.08 -13.60
CA GLY A 152 -18.07 -12.55 -12.90
C GLY A 152 -18.00 -12.63 -11.38
N LYS A 153 -16.82 -12.91 -10.80
CA LYS A 153 -16.65 -12.90 -9.34
C LYS A 153 -16.36 -11.48 -8.84
N LYS A 154 -16.85 -11.18 -7.63
CA LYS A 154 -16.55 -9.92 -6.94
C LYS A 154 -15.10 -9.92 -6.45
N LEU A 155 -14.40 -8.81 -6.67
CA LEU A 155 -13.09 -8.54 -6.11
C LEU A 155 -13.21 -7.88 -4.73
N VAL A 156 -12.12 -7.90 -3.97
CA VAL A 156 -12.01 -7.09 -2.78
C VAL A 156 -11.91 -5.63 -3.20
N ASN A 157 -12.71 -4.76 -2.57
CA ASN A 157 -12.66 -3.32 -2.84
C ASN A 157 -11.29 -2.77 -2.43
N ARG A 158 -10.77 -1.85 -3.23
CA ARG A 158 -9.44 -1.28 -3.03
C ARG A 158 -9.37 0.17 -3.46
N PRO A 159 -8.40 0.94 -2.94
CA PRO A 159 -8.10 2.25 -3.48
C PRO A 159 -7.43 2.14 -4.85
N MET A 160 -7.78 3.05 -5.76
CA MET A 160 -7.14 3.25 -7.06
C MET A 160 -6.70 4.70 -7.16
N PHE A 161 -5.44 4.93 -7.51
CA PHE A 161 -4.86 6.27 -7.61
C PHE A 161 -4.72 6.71 -9.06
N PHE A 162 -4.93 8.01 -9.30
CA PHE A 162 -4.86 8.63 -10.61
C PHE A 162 -4.06 9.92 -10.48
N ASN A 163 -3.02 10.07 -11.30
CA ASN A 163 -2.17 11.25 -11.28
C ASN A 163 -2.51 12.18 -12.42
N ASP A 164 -2.47 13.47 -12.15
CA ASP A 164 -2.62 14.50 -13.17
C ASP A 164 -1.30 14.68 -13.94
N HIS A 165 -1.38 14.64 -15.27
CA HIS A 165 -0.27 14.91 -16.18
C HIS A 165 -0.32 16.36 -16.72
N LYS A 166 -1.30 17.17 -16.29
CA LYS A 166 -1.48 18.58 -16.68
C LYS A 166 -1.00 19.56 -15.61
N GLU A 167 -0.09 19.11 -14.76
CA GLU A 167 0.62 19.91 -13.76
C GLU A 167 -0.26 20.62 -12.72
N SER A 168 -1.46 20.09 -12.42
CA SER A 168 -2.32 20.63 -11.35
C SER A 168 -2.81 22.07 -11.58
N ASN A 169 -2.99 22.49 -12.83
CA ASN A 169 -3.48 23.84 -13.16
C ASN A 169 -4.86 24.16 -12.54
N ASP A 170 -5.64 23.17 -12.13
CA ASP A 170 -6.92 23.30 -11.43
C ASP A 170 -6.83 23.02 -9.92
N GLY A 171 -5.62 22.92 -9.38
CA GLY A 171 -5.32 22.64 -7.97
C GLY A 171 -5.34 21.15 -7.59
N ALA A 172 -5.84 20.26 -8.45
CA ALA A 172 -5.83 18.82 -8.18
C ALA A 172 -4.64 18.14 -8.90
N ALA A 173 -3.74 17.53 -8.12
CA ALA A 173 -2.57 16.82 -8.64
C ALA A 173 -2.77 15.31 -8.72
N SER A 174 -3.66 14.78 -7.88
CA SER A 174 -3.95 13.35 -7.82
C SER A 174 -5.36 13.12 -7.30
N ALA A 175 -5.90 11.94 -7.60
CA ALA A 175 -7.17 11.47 -7.09
C ALA A 175 -7.06 10.02 -6.61
N MET A 176 -7.90 9.66 -5.65
CA MET A 176 -8.07 8.28 -5.19
C MET A 176 -9.55 7.90 -5.28
N ARG A 177 -9.86 6.77 -5.92
CA ARG A 177 -11.19 6.16 -5.92
C ARG A 177 -11.22 4.94 -5.02
N MET A 178 -12.29 4.78 -4.25
CA MET A 178 -12.59 3.56 -3.52
C MET A 178 -14.10 3.29 -3.54
N ASP A 179 -14.47 2.07 -3.93
CA ASP A 179 -15.87 1.64 -3.97
C ASP A 179 -16.26 1.03 -2.60
N ASP A 180 -17.48 1.33 -2.14
CA ASP A 180 -18.08 0.95 -0.85
C ASP A 180 -17.11 0.96 0.37
N PRO A 181 -16.39 2.06 0.68
CA PRO A 181 -15.43 2.11 1.77
C PRO A 181 -16.07 1.77 3.13
N LYS A 182 -15.40 0.90 3.88
CA LYS A 182 -15.80 0.50 5.23
C LYS A 182 -15.00 1.28 6.27
N VAL A 183 -15.69 2.10 7.07
CA VAL A 183 -15.09 2.89 8.16
C VAL A 183 -15.67 2.41 9.48
N GLY A 184 -14.87 1.65 10.24
CA GLY A 184 -15.35 0.96 11.44
C GLY A 184 -16.47 -0.03 11.11
N LYS A 185 -17.66 0.17 11.69
CA LYS A 185 -18.85 -0.67 11.44
C LYS A 185 -19.74 -0.16 10.29
N ARG A 186 -19.47 1.03 9.74
CA ARG A 186 -20.27 1.66 8.69
C ARG A 186 -19.68 1.37 7.31
N ILE A 187 -20.54 1.05 6.35
CA ILE A 187 -20.19 1.00 4.92
C ILE A 187 -20.76 2.24 4.26
N PHE A 188 -19.91 3.04 3.62
CA PHE A 188 -20.32 4.15 2.78
C PHE A 188 -20.54 3.62 1.37
N LYS A 189 -21.77 3.16 1.08
CA LYS A 189 -22.15 2.65 -0.24
C LYS A 189 -21.83 3.69 -1.33
N GLY A 190 -21.34 3.25 -2.47
CA GLY A 190 -21.06 4.12 -3.61
C GLY A 190 -19.63 4.03 -4.15
N LYS A 191 -19.36 4.81 -5.19
CA LYS A 191 -18.08 4.93 -5.91
C LYS A 191 -17.45 6.26 -5.55
N TRP A 192 -16.73 6.30 -4.44
CA TRP A 192 -16.23 7.56 -3.89
C TRP A 192 -14.87 7.91 -4.47
N LYS A 193 -14.71 9.15 -4.92
CA LYS A 193 -13.46 9.66 -5.48
C LYS A 193 -13.08 10.98 -4.82
N ILE A 194 -11.92 10.99 -4.18
CA ILE A 194 -11.34 12.15 -3.48
C ILE A 194 -10.16 12.68 -4.28
N PHE A 195 -9.99 14.00 -4.31
CA PHE A 195 -8.91 14.69 -5.02
C PHE A 195 -8.00 15.39 -4.02
N PHE A 196 -6.71 15.43 -4.33
CA PHE A 196 -5.68 16.05 -3.50
C PHE A 196 -4.86 17.05 -4.32
N ASP A 197 -4.38 18.08 -3.64
CA ASP A 197 -3.40 18.99 -4.22
C ASP A 197 -2.01 18.33 -4.39
N ALA A 198 -1.05 19.09 -4.91
CA ALA A 198 0.32 18.60 -5.16
C ALA A 198 1.11 18.24 -3.90
N SER A 199 0.66 18.66 -2.71
CA SER A 199 1.36 18.37 -1.45
C SER A 199 1.35 16.87 -1.12
N LEU A 200 0.37 16.11 -1.59
CA LEU A 200 0.36 14.66 -1.40
C LEU A 200 1.56 14.03 -2.10
N LEU A 201 1.80 14.40 -3.35
CA LEU A 201 2.90 13.87 -4.14
C LEU A 201 4.24 14.46 -3.72
N ARG A 202 4.31 15.76 -3.39
CA ARG A 202 5.58 16.47 -3.16
C ARG A 202 6.09 16.37 -1.72
N SER A 203 5.21 16.37 -0.72
CA SER A 203 5.60 16.45 0.69
C SER A 203 4.98 15.37 1.58
N GLY A 204 4.17 14.46 1.02
CA GLY A 204 3.48 13.45 1.82
C GLY A 204 2.36 14.03 2.69
N THR A 205 1.81 15.18 2.32
CA THR A 205 0.72 15.85 3.03
C THR A 205 -0.58 15.65 2.25
N ALA A 206 -1.61 15.06 2.87
CA ALA A 206 -2.87 14.80 2.18
C ALA A 206 -3.88 15.93 2.40
N ASN A 207 -3.85 16.94 1.54
CA ASN A 207 -4.83 18.04 1.52
C ASN A 207 -5.95 17.73 0.51
N PRO A 208 -7.16 17.33 0.96
CA PRO A 208 -8.25 17.05 0.05
C PRO A 208 -8.86 18.35 -0.49
N VAL A 209 -9.10 18.42 -1.81
CA VAL A 209 -9.68 19.59 -2.50
C VAL A 209 -11.10 19.33 -3.02
N GLN A 210 -11.43 18.08 -3.37
CA GLN A 210 -12.76 17.69 -3.84
C GLN A 210 -13.12 16.25 -3.41
N LEU A 211 -14.41 15.96 -3.31
CA LEU A 211 -14.96 14.62 -3.08
C LEU A 211 -16.24 14.44 -3.92
N TYR A 212 -16.34 13.34 -4.66
CA TYR A 212 -17.48 13.02 -5.52
C TYR A 212 -17.98 11.58 -5.29
N GLU A 213 -19.27 11.36 -5.46
CA GLU A 213 -19.90 10.04 -5.57
C GLU A 213 -20.21 9.80 -7.05
N LEU A 214 -19.52 8.85 -7.68
CA LEU A 214 -19.53 8.70 -9.15
C LEU A 214 -20.70 7.89 -9.69
N SER A 215 -21.54 7.29 -8.83
CA SER A 215 -22.66 6.47 -9.27
C SER A 215 -23.78 7.33 -9.85
N ASP A 216 -24.02 8.51 -9.28
CA ASP A 216 -24.97 9.51 -9.76
C ASP A 216 -24.33 10.79 -10.33
N ASP A 217 -23.05 11.06 -10.06
CA ASP A 217 -22.30 12.20 -10.60
C ASP A 217 -21.05 11.78 -11.43
N PRO A 218 -21.23 11.13 -12.60
CA PRO A 218 -20.12 10.72 -13.46
C PRO A 218 -19.36 11.92 -14.08
N MET A 219 -19.96 13.11 -14.06
CA MET A 219 -19.34 14.35 -14.52
C MET A 219 -18.59 15.10 -13.41
N GLU A 220 -18.54 14.57 -12.19
CA GLU A 220 -17.78 15.15 -11.07
C GLU A 220 -18.10 16.66 -10.90
N LYS A 221 -19.40 16.99 -10.85
CA LYS A 221 -19.94 18.35 -10.74
C LYS A 221 -20.26 18.76 -9.31
N ASN A 222 -20.76 17.84 -8.50
CA ASN A 222 -21.29 18.11 -7.17
C ASN A 222 -20.23 17.76 -6.11
N ASN A 223 -19.38 18.74 -5.77
CA ASN A 223 -18.35 18.53 -4.76
C ASN A 223 -18.95 18.41 -3.36
N ARG A 224 -18.82 17.23 -2.75
CA ARG A 224 -19.39 16.85 -1.45
C ARG A 224 -18.40 16.99 -0.29
N LEU A 225 -17.20 17.52 -0.52
CA LEU A 225 -16.12 17.54 0.48
C LEU A 225 -16.51 18.26 1.79
N LYS A 226 -17.36 19.29 1.70
CA LYS A 226 -17.76 20.13 2.84
C LYS A 226 -18.96 19.58 3.62
N GLU A 227 -19.53 18.44 3.21
CA GLU A 227 -20.67 17.82 3.87
C GLU A 227 -20.28 17.23 5.24
N PRO A 228 -20.87 17.69 6.36
CA PRO A 228 -20.49 17.24 7.70
C PRO A 228 -20.65 15.73 7.93
N GLU A 229 -21.66 15.11 7.32
CA GLU A 229 -21.98 13.69 7.43
C GLU A 229 -20.94 12.78 6.74
N LEU A 230 -20.15 13.34 5.82
CA LEU A 230 -19.07 12.65 5.11
C LEU A 230 -17.71 12.82 5.78
N LYS A 231 -17.60 13.61 6.85
CA LYS A 231 -16.31 13.86 7.54
C LYS A 231 -15.58 12.57 7.93
N LEU A 232 -16.31 11.55 8.40
CA LEU A 232 -15.72 10.24 8.73
C LEU A 232 -15.14 9.53 7.49
N LEU A 233 -15.84 9.61 6.36
CA LEU A 233 -15.37 9.05 5.10
C LEU A 233 -14.14 9.83 4.59
N THR A 234 -14.23 11.15 4.51
CA THR A 234 -13.12 12.01 4.07
C THR A 234 -11.86 11.73 4.88
N ASN A 235 -11.97 11.69 6.22
CA ASN A 235 -10.84 11.37 7.09
C ASN A 235 -10.26 9.98 6.83
N HIS A 236 -11.10 8.99 6.51
CA HIS A 236 -10.65 7.64 6.17
C HIS A 236 -9.90 7.62 4.83
N LEU A 237 -10.44 8.28 3.80
CA LEU A 237 -9.82 8.35 2.47
C LEU A 237 -8.50 9.13 2.49
N VAL A 238 -8.41 10.22 3.26
CA VAL A 238 -7.17 10.98 3.51
C VAL A 238 -6.10 10.07 4.13
N LYS A 239 -6.47 9.26 5.14
CA LYS A 239 -5.54 8.30 5.76
C LYS A 239 -5.06 7.24 4.77
N LEU A 240 -5.94 6.72 3.91
CA LEU A 240 -5.55 5.75 2.87
C LEU A 240 -4.60 6.37 1.83
N ALA A 241 -4.81 7.63 1.45
CA ALA A 241 -3.91 8.34 0.55
C ALA A 241 -2.51 8.54 1.17
N LEU A 242 -2.44 8.91 2.45
CA LEU A 242 -1.17 8.99 3.19
C LEU A 242 -0.46 7.64 3.29
N LEU A 243 -1.20 6.56 3.57
CA LEU A 243 -0.64 5.20 3.59
C LEU A 243 0.01 4.85 2.26
N HIS A 244 -0.72 5.07 1.17
CA HIS A 244 -0.22 4.79 -0.17
C HIS A 244 1.06 5.58 -0.47
N ARG A 245 1.07 6.88 -0.14
CA ARG A 245 2.22 7.75 -0.40
C ARG A 245 3.45 7.39 0.42
N ASN A 246 3.27 7.08 1.70
CA ASN A 246 4.38 6.94 2.65
C ASN A 246 4.92 5.51 2.75
N ILE A 247 4.10 4.49 2.44
CA ILE A 247 4.46 3.07 2.62
C ILE A 247 4.69 2.36 1.26
N GLY A 248 4.24 2.97 0.16
CA GLY A 248 4.49 2.53 -1.21
C GLY A 248 3.54 1.42 -1.69
N GLY A 249 2.82 1.70 -2.78
CA GLY A 249 1.91 0.77 -3.45
C GLY A 249 0.55 0.59 -2.75
N HIS A 250 -0.43 -0.04 -3.41
CA HIS A 250 -1.75 -0.38 -2.84
C HIS A 250 -1.70 -1.44 -1.71
N ARG A 251 -0.58 -1.56 -1.01
CA ARG A 251 -0.38 -2.53 0.07
C ARG A 251 -1.40 -2.23 1.15
N PHE A 252 -2.32 -3.18 1.36
CA PHE A 252 -3.23 -3.21 2.49
C PHE A 252 -2.43 -3.50 3.77
N ILE A 253 -1.66 -2.51 4.21
CA ILE A 253 -1.05 -2.52 5.53
C ILE A 253 -1.96 -1.65 6.37
N GLU A 254 -2.64 -2.27 7.34
CA GLU A 254 -3.32 -1.50 8.37
C GLU A 254 -2.26 -0.66 9.09
N PHE A 255 -2.55 0.62 9.36
CA PHE A 255 -1.73 1.36 10.32
C PHE A 255 -1.66 0.51 11.58
N ALA A 256 -0.45 0.13 11.98
CA ALA A 256 -0.22 -0.25 13.37
C ALA A 256 -0.93 0.80 14.23
N SER A 257 -1.71 0.34 15.21
CA SER A 257 -2.57 1.20 16.03
C SER A 257 -1.87 2.51 16.36
N ASN A 258 -2.50 3.68 16.17
CA ASN A 258 -1.90 4.96 16.61
C ASN A 258 -1.60 5.01 18.13
N LYS A 259 -2.02 3.99 18.87
CA LYS A 259 -1.75 3.83 20.29
C LYS A 259 -0.36 3.23 20.50
N SER A 260 0.63 4.10 20.68
CA SER A 260 1.89 3.74 21.30
C SER A 260 1.65 3.29 22.74
N VAL A 261 2.31 2.21 23.13
CA VAL A 261 2.29 1.65 24.47
C VAL A 261 3.66 1.87 25.09
N PRO A 262 3.84 2.90 25.93
CA PRO A 262 5.06 3.08 26.67
C PRO A 262 5.11 2.04 27.79
N ILE A 263 6.18 1.25 27.80
CA ILE A 263 6.55 0.40 28.92
C ILE A 263 7.66 1.14 29.64
N ASP A 264 7.39 1.65 30.83
CA ASP A 264 8.35 2.39 31.66
C ASP A 264 8.61 1.60 32.95
N TRP A 265 9.81 1.03 33.08
CA TRP A 265 10.24 0.27 34.26
C TRP A 265 10.57 1.16 35.46
N THR A 266 10.58 2.49 35.33
CA THR A 266 10.66 3.41 36.47
C THR A 266 9.29 3.63 37.13
N GLN A 267 8.19 3.34 36.43
CA GLN A 267 6.81 3.56 36.88
C GLN A 267 6.04 2.25 37.13
N PRO A 268 5.08 2.18 38.08
CA PRO A 268 4.26 0.99 38.26
C PRO A 268 3.65 0.51 36.93
N LEU A 269 3.78 -0.78 36.61
CA LEU A 269 3.21 -1.31 35.36
C LEU A 269 1.68 -1.33 35.47
N ALA A 270 1.00 -0.89 34.41
CA ALA A 270 -0.45 -0.83 34.38
C ALA A 270 -1.08 -2.24 34.51
N VAL A 271 -2.18 -2.34 35.28
CA VAL A 271 -2.97 -3.56 35.43
C VAL A 271 -4.43 -3.25 35.07
N PRO A 272 -5.01 -3.92 34.05
CA PRO A 272 -4.38 -4.91 33.16
C PRO A 272 -3.33 -4.27 32.24
N SER A 273 -2.28 -5.04 31.89
CA SER A 273 -1.24 -4.55 31.00
C SER A 273 -1.80 -4.24 29.61
N PRO A 274 -1.49 -3.07 29.02
CA PRO A 274 -1.91 -2.73 27.66
C PRO A 274 -1.27 -3.60 26.58
N ILE A 275 -0.19 -4.34 26.90
CA ILE A 275 0.48 -5.26 25.99
C ILE A 275 1.10 -6.45 26.76
N THR A 276 1.12 -7.62 26.15
CA THR A 276 1.86 -8.78 26.66
C THR A 276 3.28 -8.78 26.10
N MET A 277 4.27 -8.95 26.96
CA MET A 277 5.68 -9.12 26.58
C MET A 277 6.34 -10.17 27.47
N PHE A 278 7.42 -10.75 26.98
CA PHE A 278 8.28 -11.65 27.73
C PHE A 278 9.66 -11.03 27.84
N VAL A 279 10.18 -10.93 29.06
CA VAL A 279 11.55 -10.47 29.31
C VAL A 279 12.37 -11.65 29.80
N SER A 280 13.57 -11.78 29.26
CA SER A 280 14.56 -12.77 29.66
C SER A 280 15.91 -12.08 29.82
N SER A 281 16.80 -12.70 30.61
CA SER A 281 18.12 -12.16 30.91
C SER A 281 19.18 -13.24 30.76
N LYS A 282 20.41 -12.80 30.46
CA LYS A 282 21.63 -13.61 30.46
C LYS A 282 22.54 -13.11 31.57
N GLY A 283 23.25 -14.03 32.23
CA GLY A 283 24.28 -13.69 33.23
C GLY A 283 23.74 -13.45 34.64
N GLY A 284 22.41 -13.42 34.82
CA GLY A 284 21.75 -13.28 36.12
C GLY A 284 20.23 -13.23 35.95
N ASN A 285 19.52 -12.96 37.05
CA ASN A 285 18.07 -12.71 37.00
C ASN A 285 17.79 -11.23 36.74
N SER A 286 16.76 -10.94 35.94
CA SER A 286 16.32 -9.56 35.73
C SER A 286 15.69 -8.99 37.01
N GLN A 287 16.15 -7.83 37.46
CA GLN A 287 15.60 -7.13 38.61
C GLN A 287 15.23 -5.70 38.25
N ARG A 288 14.09 -5.25 38.77
CA ARG A 288 13.58 -3.90 38.60
C ARG A 288 13.77 -3.09 39.89
N ASP A 289 14.17 -1.83 39.74
CA ASP A 289 14.15 -0.83 40.82
C ASP A 289 13.68 0.55 40.30
N LYS A 290 13.97 1.61 41.05
CA LYS A 290 13.59 3.00 40.72
C LYS A 290 14.28 3.56 39.47
N GLU A 291 15.42 3.01 39.07
CA GLU A 291 16.19 3.49 37.91
C GLU A 291 15.84 2.72 36.63
N GLY A 292 15.19 1.55 36.74
CA GLY A 292 14.72 0.76 35.62
C GLY A 292 14.91 -0.74 35.84
N LEU A 293 14.98 -1.49 34.74
CA LEU A 293 15.25 -2.92 34.71
C LEU A 293 16.72 -3.20 34.42
N GLY A 294 17.38 -3.99 35.26
CA GLY A 294 18.73 -4.50 35.02
C GLY A 294 18.83 -5.99 35.30
N VAL A 295 20.05 -6.48 35.50
CA VAL A 295 20.36 -7.89 35.77
C VAL A 295 21.16 -7.97 37.07
N VAL A 296 20.90 -9.00 37.88
CA VAL A 296 21.65 -9.27 39.12
C VAL A 296 22.50 -10.51 38.89
N GLY A 297 23.70 -10.31 38.34
CA GLY A 297 24.65 -11.38 38.03
C GLY A 297 26.07 -11.07 38.50
N SER A 298 26.48 -9.82 38.34
CA SER A 298 27.86 -9.34 38.51
C SER A 298 28.10 -8.55 39.81
N GLY A 299 27.18 -8.60 40.78
CA GLY A 299 27.21 -7.73 41.98
C GLY A 299 26.74 -6.30 41.72
N SER A 300 26.35 -5.99 40.48
CA SER A 300 25.62 -4.79 40.07
C SER A 300 24.13 -5.11 39.91
N THR A 301 23.29 -4.07 39.87
CA THR A 301 21.87 -4.18 39.46
C THR A 301 21.62 -3.58 38.07
N ARG A 302 22.70 -3.18 37.38
CA ARG A 302 22.70 -2.74 35.98
C ARG A 302 22.86 -3.94 35.06
N VAL A 303 22.79 -3.74 33.75
CA VAL A 303 23.21 -4.75 32.77
C VAL A 303 24.67 -4.47 32.47
N GLU A 304 25.54 -5.38 32.90
CA GLU A 304 27.00 -5.29 32.77
C GLU A 304 27.53 -6.17 31.64
N THR A 305 28.80 -5.99 31.29
CA THR A 305 29.46 -6.82 30.27
C THR A 305 29.41 -8.31 30.65
N GLY A 306 28.89 -9.14 29.72
CA GLY A 306 28.66 -10.58 29.94
C GLY A 306 27.19 -10.91 30.25
N GLU A 307 26.41 -9.91 30.61
CA GLU A 307 24.95 -9.98 30.79
C GLU A 307 24.21 -9.47 29.54
N ALA A 308 22.90 -9.69 29.48
CA ALA A 308 22.04 -9.12 28.44
C ALA A 308 20.57 -9.15 28.86
N LEU A 309 19.76 -8.28 28.24
CA LEU A 309 18.30 -8.35 28.29
C LEU A 309 17.76 -8.72 26.90
N ALA A 310 16.72 -9.55 26.87
CA ALA A 310 16.00 -9.89 25.65
C ALA A 310 14.49 -9.80 25.87
N ILE A 311 13.82 -9.06 24.98
CA ILE A 311 12.37 -8.80 25.02
C ILE A 311 11.72 -9.42 23.79
N ARG A 312 10.61 -10.13 24.01
CA ARG A 312 9.81 -10.82 23.00
C ARG A 312 8.35 -10.39 23.11
N PHE A 313 7.69 -10.22 21.96
CA PHE A 313 6.24 -9.99 21.90
C PHE A 313 5.52 -11.20 21.25
N PRO A 314 4.29 -11.55 21.70
CA PRO A 314 3.47 -12.61 21.09
C PRO A 314 2.77 -12.17 19.79
N MET A 315 3.04 -10.95 19.32
CA MET A 315 2.56 -10.35 18.08
C MET A 315 3.71 -9.63 17.35
N ASP A 316 3.50 -9.26 16.10
CA ASP A 316 4.35 -8.28 15.43
C ASP A 316 4.21 -6.92 16.15
N ALA A 317 5.32 -6.22 16.37
CA ALA A 317 5.33 -4.92 17.03
C ALA A 317 6.29 -3.97 16.34
N ILE A 318 5.93 -2.69 16.23
CA ILE A 318 6.89 -1.64 15.90
C ILE A 318 7.56 -1.22 17.20
N ILE A 319 8.88 -1.34 17.29
CA ILE A 319 9.68 -0.77 18.37
C ILE A 319 9.99 0.67 17.98
N GLU A 320 9.30 1.61 18.62
CA GLU A 320 9.43 3.04 18.35
C GLU A 320 10.67 3.60 19.02
N SER A 321 10.87 3.25 20.30
CA SER A 321 12.07 3.65 21.02
C SER A 321 12.43 2.74 22.19
N VAL A 322 13.69 2.84 22.61
CA VAL A 322 14.27 2.20 23.79
C VAL A 322 15.03 3.25 24.59
N GLY A 323 14.67 3.42 25.86
CA GLY A 323 15.31 4.33 26.80
C GLY A 323 16.21 3.60 27.78
N LEU A 324 17.43 4.08 27.98
CA LEU A 324 18.43 3.53 28.90
C LEU A 324 18.87 4.56 29.95
N ALA A 325 18.90 4.15 31.22
CA ALA A 325 19.49 4.88 32.34
C ALA A 325 20.95 4.45 32.53
N VAL A 326 21.88 5.35 32.25
CA VAL A 326 23.30 5.13 32.56
C VAL A 326 23.61 5.65 33.97
N GLY A 327 23.16 6.87 34.30
CA GLY A 327 23.38 7.48 35.62
C GLY A 327 24.86 7.81 35.89
N ARG A 328 25.17 8.22 37.13
CA ARG A 328 26.51 8.74 37.53
C ARG A 328 27.65 7.73 37.52
N HIS A 329 27.32 6.44 37.58
CA HIS A 329 28.29 5.36 37.75
C HIS A 329 28.22 4.33 36.63
N GLY A 330 27.36 4.55 35.64
CA GLY A 330 27.25 3.70 34.46
C GLY A 330 28.14 4.19 33.33
N ILE A 331 28.18 3.40 32.27
CA ILE A 331 28.88 3.74 31.03
C ILE A 331 27.89 3.52 29.88
N CYS A 332 27.77 4.50 28.99
CA CYS A 332 27.03 4.27 27.76
C CYS A 332 27.83 3.39 26.81
N GLY A 333 27.18 2.38 26.24
CA GLY A 333 27.81 1.48 25.30
C GLY A 333 27.04 0.19 25.12
N GLY A 334 27.59 -0.67 24.28
CA GLY A 334 26.97 -1.92 23.89
C GLY A 334 26.24 -1.83 22.56
N SER A 335 25.31 -2.77 22.35
CA SER A 335 24.56 -2.92 21.12
C SER A 335 23.11 -3.32 21.37
N ILE A 336 22.26 -2.95 20.42
CA ILE A 336 20.87 -3.39 20.32
C ILE A 336 20.68 -4.18 19.03
N ARG A 337 19.94 -5.28 19.09
CA ARG A 337 19.66 -6.12 17.92
C ARG A 337 18.22 -6.59 17.89
N MET A 338 17.58 -6.51 16.73
CA MET A 338 16.26 -7.08 16.49
C MET A 338 16.36 -8.37 15.68
N GLY A 339 15.95 -9.48 16.28
CA GLY A 339 15.98 -10.79 15.63
C GLY A 339 17.40 -11.16 15.17
N ILE A 340 17.52 -11.54 13.90
CA ILE A 340 18.79 -11.93 13.26
C ILE A 340 19.52 -10.78 12.54
N ARG A 341 19.04 -9.55 12.70
CA ARG A 341 19.59 -8.38 11.99
C ARG A 341 20.96 -7.98 12.55
N SER A 342 21.68 -7.13 11.81
CA SER A 342 22.92 -6.54 12.30
C SER A 342 22.67 -5.75 13.59
N PRO A 343 23.52 -5.91 14.62
CA PRO A 343 23.45 -5.06 15.81
C PRO A 343 23.67 -3.58 15.46
N LEU A 344 23.03 -2.70 16.22
CA LEU A 344 23.26 -1.25 16.20
C LEU A 344 23.97 -0.86 17.48
N ALA A 345 25.03 -0.06 17.39
CA ALA A 345 25.73 0.43 18.57
C ALA A 345 24.85 1.39 19.39
N ILE A 346 24.97 1.32 20.71
CA ILE A 346 24.26 2.19 21.65
C ILE A 346 25.10 3.44 21.88
N TYR A 347 24.50 4.61 21.61
CA TYR A 347 25.08 5.92 21.91
C TYR A 347 24.14 6.69 22.84
N CYS A 348 24.71 7.51 23.72
CA CYS A 348 23.95 8.31 24.69
C CYS A 348 24.28 9.79 24.52
N THR A 349 23.32 10.61 24.90
CA THR A 349 23.50 12.05 25.04
C THR A 349 23.73 12.39 26.51
N ASP A 350 24.60 13.37 26.71
CA ASP A 350 24.97 13.92 28.00
C ASP A 350 24.64 15.43 27.99
N ALA A 351 23.89 15.91 28.98
CA ALA A 351 23.35 17.27 28.95
C ALA A 351 24.44 18.34 29.18
N ASP A 352 25.44 18.03 29.99
CA ASP A 352 26.55 18.90 30.37
C ASP A 352 27.93 18.33 30.01
N ASN A 353 27.94 17.19 29.30
CA ASN A 353 29.13 16.52 28.76
C ASN A 353 30.17 16.17 29.85
N ASP A 354 29.70 15.84 31.06
CA ASP A 354 30.52 15.55 32.23
C ASP A 354 30.63 14.04 32.54
N SER A 355 29.92 13.21 31.76
CA SER A 355 29.74 11.77 31.86
C SER A 355 28.99 11.28 33.10
N LYS A 356 28.22 12.13 33.79
CA LYS A 356 27.58 11.80 35.07
C LYS A 356 26.05 11.67 35.01
N ASN A 357 25.40 11.97 33.88
CA ASN A 357 23.93 11.88 33.78
C ASN A 357 23.41 11.32 32.44
N GLN A 358 24.23 10.52 31.76
CA GLN A 358 23.95 10.01 30.42
C GLN A 358 22.60 9.26 30.33
N GLN A 359 21.88 9.55 29.25
CA GLN A 359 20.67 8.82 28.84
C GLN A 359 20.79 8.42 27.38
N GLY A 360 20.42 7.18 27.09
CA GLY A 360 20.34 6.67 25.72
C GLY A 360 18.88 6.59 25.30
N LEU A 361 18.50 7.31 24.26
CA LEU A 361 17.23 7.09 23.56
C LEU A 361 17.53 6.60 22.15
N ILE A 362 17.17 5.37 21.88
CA ILE A 362 17.32 4.75 20.56
C ILE A 362 15.94 4.74 19.92
N SER A 363 15.74 5.46 18.82
CA SER A 363 14.45 5.55 18.13
C SER A 363 14.45 4.83 16.78
N ASP A 364 13.26 4.67 16.20
CA ASP A 364 13.04 4.25 14.80
C ASP A 364 13.61 2.86 14.46
N LEU A 365 13.63 1.96 15.45
CA LEU A 365 14.13 0.59 15.29
C LEU A 365 13.29 -0.22 14.30
N GLY A 366 11.96 -0.01 14.26
CA GLY A 366 11.09 -0.59 13.26
C GLY A 366 10.42 -1.90 13.72
N ILE A 367 10.06 -2.78 12.78
CA ILE A 367 9.19 -3.94 13.07
C ILE A 367 10.00 -5.08 13.69
N LEU A 368 9.64 -5.54 14.88
CA LEU A 368 10.05 -6.82 15.46
C LEU A 368 8.95 -7.86 15.21
N LYS A 369 9.29 -8.97 14.56
CA LYS A 369 8.29 -10.01 14.23
C LYS A 369 7.93 -10.84 15.46
N LYS A 370 6.72 -11.41 15.45
CA LYS A 370 6.25 -12.33 16.50
C LYS A 370 7.30 -13.41 16.76
N GLY A 371 7.76 -13.49 18.01
CA GLY A 371 8.77 -14.47 18.44
C GLY A 371 10.23 -14.04 18.24
N GLU A 372 10.52 -13.00 17.47
CA GLU A 372 11.86 -12.40 17.43
C GLU A 372 12.18 -11.72 18.78
N MET A 373 13.46 -11.60 19.08
CA MET A 373 13.96 -10.95 20.30
C MET A 373 14.54 -9.59 19.97
N LEU A 374 14.13 -8.57 20.73
CA LEU A 374 14.88 -7.33 20.91
C LEU A 374 15.93 -7.58 21.99
N ILE A 375 17.20 -7.66 21.58
CA ILE A 375 18.33 -7.98 22.44
C ILE A 375 19.09 -6.70 22.74
N LEU A 376 19.32 -6.42 24.01
CA LEU A 376 20.17 -5.34 24.48
C LEU A 376 21.38 -5.96 25.20
N ASP A 377 22.57 -5.73 24.67
CA ASP A 377 23.82 -6.36 25.10
C ASP A 377 24.86 -5.27 25.38
N PRO A 378 25.42 -5.14 26.59
CA PRO A 378 26.43 -4.13 26.90
C PRO A 378 27.78 -4.36 26.19
N LYS A 379 27.99 -5.51 25.55
CA LYS A 379 29.21 -5.80 24.81
C LYS A 379 29.38 -4.83 23.62
N PRO A 380 30.57 -4.22 23.46
CA PRO A 380 30.88 -3.39 22.30
C PRO A 380 30.64 -4.13 20.98
N HIS A 381 30.06 -3.46 19.99
CA HIS A 381 29.77 -4.11 18.71
C HIS A 381 31.03 -4.24 17.86
N PHE A 382 31.77 -3.15 17.68
CA PHE A 382 32.99 -3.10 16.85
C PHE A 382 34.27 -3.04 17.69
N GLY A 383 34.17 -3.06 19.02
CA GLY A 383 35.31 -3.01 19.92
C GLY A 383 35.97 -1.63 20.02
N VAL A 384 35.35 -0.61 19.41
CA VAL A 384 35.76 0.81 19.52
C VAL A 384 34.87 1.57 20.51
N GLU A 385 33.71 1.02 20.85
CA GLU A 385 32.82 1.56 21.87
C GLU A 385 33.20 1.06 23.27
N SER A 386 32.97 1.88 24.29
CA SER A 386 33.07 1.43 25.68
C SER A 386 32.04 0.33 25.95
N PRO A 387 32.35 -0.64 26.83
CA PRO A 387 31.35 -1.58 27.31
C PRO A 387 30.26 -0.84 28.08
N GLY A 388 29.01 -1.20 27.85
CA GLY A 388 27.88 -0.60 28.54
C GLY A 388 27.79 -1.02 30.00
N SER A 389 27.23 -0.11 30.81
CA SER A 389 26.72 -0.35 32.16
C SER A 389 25.50 0.54 32.36
N TRP A 390 24.31 -0.01 32.16
CA TRP A 390 23.05 0.75 32.13
C TRP A 390 21.86 -0.08 32.60
N LYS A 391 20.74 0.57 32.89
CA LYS A 391 19.44 -0.06 33.12
C LYS A 391 18.50 0.27 31.98
N LEU A 392 17.64 -0.65 31.60
CA LEU A 392 16.55 -0.40 30.68
C LEU A 392 15.45 0.40 31.38
N GLN A 393 15.25 1.65 30.98
CA GLN A 393 14.20 2.51 31.51
C GLN A 393 12.87 2.28 30.81
N SER A 394 12.87 2.28 29.48
CA SER A 394 11.63 2.22 28.73
C SER A 394 11.75 1.54 27.38
N VAL A 395 10.64 0.99 26.91
CA VAL A 395 10.45 0.62 25.51
C VAL A 395 9.09 1.15 25.08
N VAL A 396 9.05 1.95 24.02
CA VAL A 396 7.80 2.39 23.41
C VAL A 396 7.51 1.48 22.23
N VAL A 397 6.35 0.81 22.27
CA VAL A 397 5.96 -0.14 21.24
C VAL A 397 4.59 0.15 20.67
N ARG A 398 4.42 -0.18 19.40
CA ARG A 398 3.14 -0.15 18.71
C ARG A 398 2.76 -1.57 18.28
N PRO A 399 1.79 -2.22 18.93
CA PRO A 399 1.36 -3.55 18.52
C PRO A 399 0.72 -3.49 17.12
N ILE A 400 1.12 -4.42 16.26
CA ILE A 400 0.50 -4.65 14.95
C ILE A 400 -0.55 -5.74 15.19
N GLN A 401 -1.83 -5.36 15.15
CA GLN A 401 -2.96 -6.26 15.36
C GLN A 401 -3.37 -6.97 14.07
#